data_AF-A0A7S1GSX6-F1
#
_entry.id   AF-A0A7S1GSX6-F1
#
_cell.length_a   1.000
_cell.length_b   1.000
_cell.length_c   1.000
_cell.angle_alpha   90.00
_cell.angle_beta   90.00
_cell.angle_gamma   90.00
#
_symmetry.space_group_name_H-M   'P 1'
#
loop_
_entity.id
_entity.type
_entity.pdbx_description
1 polymer ?
#
loop_
_entity_poly.entity_id
_entity_poly.type
_entity_poly.pdbx_seq_one_letter_code
_entity_poly.pdbx_strand_id
1 'polypeptide(L)'
;RGGIMSEVWEALVENAVLFRDGVFFAATWHMLFMVLLTCLATLLCAKGVLDFSFDTSMAIVAVGTIFPLVFSVQASFGRREKALSALGELKGTLFTVYLMFKCWDKGEEGSAAEEVDGVFQKLIADIIEYMRNTDGRSEKGHAVYDGFTELAVKMHEFIPKAGYSKPGEGGLSRMQQYLRDLITHFESVRAVRDTKTPVGLSLFCFALIHISPILLAPYWNHFCSKQSGGTDELPPTFGCVSGYFVGIFYVLIVLTLHRVQSELEDPFDGDGMDDIKWDCWSAQLDQLANYGEDGPAKREARNKRSYQLG
;
A
#
# COMPACT_ATOMS: atom_id res chain seq x y z
N ARG A 1 -13.10 38.30 0.64
CA ARG A 1 -11.90 38.41 1.52
C ARG A 1 -11.91 37.42 2.70
N GLY A 2 -13.08 37.01 3.22
CA GLY A 2 -13.15 35.96 4.26
C GLY A 2 -12.78 34.54 3.79
N GLY A 3 -13.21 34.12 2.59
CA GLY A 3 -12.96 32.76 2.08
C GLY A 3 -11.50 32.42 1.75
N ILE A 4 -10.71 33.39 1.28
CA ILE A 4 -9.28 33.16 0.97
C ILE A 4 -8.47 32.93 2.25
N MET A 5 -8.87 33.59 3.35
CA MET A 5 -8.20 33.42 4.64
C MET A 5 -8.55 32.08 5.31
N SER A 6 -9.76 31.57 5.11
CA SER A 6 -10.14 30.23 5.57
C SER A 6 -9.43 29.13 4.77
N GLU A 7 -9.32 29.26 3.44
CA GLU A 7 -8.59 28.28 2.61
C GLU A 7 -7.09 28.20 2.96
N VAL A 8 -6.44 29.36 3.17
CA VAL A 8 -5.02 29.39 3.59
C VAL A 8 -4.84 28.79 4.99
N TRP A 9 -5.79 29.04 5.89
CA TRP A 9 -5.76 28.47 7.24
C TRP A 9 -5.99 26.96 7.23
N GLU A 10 -6.94 26.46 6.43
CA GLU A 10 -7.19 25.03 6.24
C GLU A 10 -5.96 24.33 5.65
N ALA A 11 -5.34 24.91 4.60
CA ALA A 11 -4.11 24.36 4.02
C ALA A 11 -2.95 24.35 5.04
N LEU A 12 -2.82 25.37 5.90
CA LEU A 12 -1.80 25.38 6.95
C LEU A 12 -2.05 24.30 8.00
N VAL A 13 -3.31 24.10 8.39
CA VAL A 13 -3.69 23.05 9.34
C VAL A 13 -3.42 21.66 8.74
N GLU A 14 -3.79 21.43 7.48
CA GLU A 14 -3.49 20.17 6.76
C GLU A 14 -1.99 19.89 6.69
N ASN A 15 -1.19 20.90 6.33
CA ASN A 15 0.27 20.75 6.29
C ASN A 15 0.88 20.49 7.67
N ALA A 16 0.34 21.11 8.73
CA ALA A 16 0.80 20.88 10.10
C ALA A 16 0.45 19.47 10.58
N VAL A 17 -0.75 18.96 10.24
CA VAL A 17 -1.15 17.58 10.50
C VAL A 17 -0.24 16.61 9.75
N LEU A 18 0.02 16.85 8.46
CA LEU A 18 0.91 16.03 7.65
C LEU A 18 2.33 15.99 8.22
N PHE A 19 2.85 17.14 8.67
CA PHE A 19 4.17 17.22 9.30
C PHE A 19 4.21 16.43 10.62
N ARG A 20 3.19 16.60 11.46
CA ARG A 20 3.06 15.86 12.73
C ARG A 20 3.05 14.35 12.47
N ASP A 21 2.24 13.90 11.51
CA ASP A 21 2.08 12.50 11.18
C ASP A 21 3.39 11.94 10.58
N GLY A 22 4.10 12.72 9.76
CA GLY A 22 5.45 12.39 9.28
C GLY A 22 6.50 12.25 10.39
N VAL A 23 6.45 13.10 11.41
CA VAL A 23 7.34 12.99 12.58
C VAL A 23 7.01 11.73 13.39
N PHE A 24 5.73 11.44 13.64
CA PHE A 24 5.34 10.21 14.34
C PHE A 24 5.67 8.95 13.54
N PHE A 25 5.56 9.01 12.21
CA PHE A 25 5.96 7.95 11.32
C PHE A 25 7.46 7.65 11.42
N ALA A 26 8.32 8.68 11.47
CA ALA A 26 9.76 8.50 11.66
C ALA A 26 10.12 8.08 13.11
N ALA A 27 9.35 8.52 14.10
CA ALA A 27 9.64 8.37 15.53
C ALA A 27 9.16 7.03 16.13
N THR A 28 9.68 5.91 15.62
CA THR A 28 9.38 4.57 16.16
C THR A 28 10.34 4.19 17.29
N TRP A 29 9.91 3.32 18.21
CA TRP A 29 10.76 2.70 19.24
C TRP A 29 12.05 2.09 18.66
N HIS A 30 11.93 1.43 17.50
CA HIS A 30 13.05 0.87 16.78
C HIS A 30 14.09 1.93 16.36
N MET A 31 13.63 3.09 15.88
CA MET A 31 14.51 4.21 15.52
C MET A 31 15.23 4.77 16.74
N LEU A 32 14.51 4.99 17.84
CA LEU A 32 15.10 5.46 19.10
C LEU A 32 16.18 4.51 19.62
N PHE A 33 15.94 3.20 19.54
CA PHE A 33 16.90 2.17 19.91
C PHE A 33 18.16 2.23 19.04
N MET A 34 18.01 2.36 17.71
CA MET A 34 19.16 2.44 16.80
C MET A 34 19.94 3.75 16.93
N VAL A 35 19.26 4.87 17.22
CA VAL A 35 19.91 6.14 17.57
C VAL A 35 20.73 6.00 18.85
N LEU A 36 20.16 5.41 19.90
CA LEU A 36 20.87 5.14 21.15
C LEU A 36 22.11 4.27 20.91
N LEU A 37 21.97 3.20 20.11
CA LEU A 37 23.07 2.30 19.77
C LEU A 37 24.19 3.00 18.99
N THR A 38 23.83 3.87 18.04
CA THR A 38 24.79 4.64 17.23
C THR A 38 25.53 5.67 18.08
N CYS A 39 24.82 6.36 18.98
CA CYS A 39 25.44 7.27 19.95
C CYS A 39 26.36 6.52 20.91
N LEU A 40 25.94 5.35 21.42
CA LEU A 40 26.77 4.53 22.30
C LEU A 40 28.03 4.04 21.58
N ALA A 41 27.91 3.56 20.34
CA ALA A 41 29.04 3.12 19.54
C ALA A 41 30.03 4.27 19.29
N THR A 42 29.52 5.46 18.94
CA THR A 42 30.35 6.66 18.73
C THR A 42 31.08 7.07 20.01
N LEU A 43 30.41 6.98 21.16
CA LEU A 43 30.99 7.28 22.47
C LEU A 43 32.08 6.27 22.86
N LEU A 44 31.88 4.98 22.59
CA LEU A 44 32.88 3.93 22.86
C LEU A 44 34.13 4.10 21.98
N CYS A 45 33.96 4.54 20.73
CA CYS A 45 35.09 4.93 19.87
C CYS A 45 35.80 6.18 20.40
N ALA A 46 35.06 7.19 20.87
CA ALA A 46 35.65 8.39 21.45
C ALA A 46 36.45 8.13 22.74
N LYS A 47 36.04 7.14 23.54
CA LYS A 47 36.76 6.71 24.75
C LYS A 47 37.98 5.83 24.48
N GLY A 48 38.26 5.48 23.23
CA GLY A 48 39.41 4.64 22.85
C GLY A 48 39.30 3.17 23.29
N VAL A 49 38.09 2.69 23.65
CA VAL A 49 37.86 1.26 23.94
C VAL A 49 37.81 0.45 22.64
N LEU A 50 37.35 1.09 21.56
CA LEU A 50 37.33 0.55 20.20
C LEU A 50 38.37 1.29 19.36
N ASP A 51 39.60 0.75 19.29
CA ASP A 51 40.70 1.29 18.48
C ASP A 51 40.57 0.92 17.00
N PHE A 52 39.43 1.27 16.40
CA PHE A 52 39.18 1.08 14.97
C PHE A 52 39.37 2.41 14.25
N SER A 53 40.44 2.54 13.46
CA SER A 53 40.65 3.67 12.56
C SER A 53 40.46 3.24 11.10
N PHE A 54 39.44 3.75 10.43
CA PHE A 54 39.20 3.53 9.00
C PHE A 54 39.19 4.86 8.25
N ASP A 55 40.07 5.03 7.25
CA ASP A 55 40.02 6.15 6.30
C ASP A 55 39.18 5.76 5.07
N THR A 56 37.97 5.27 5.31
CA THR A 56 37.01 4.97 4.26
C THR A 56 36.12 6.16 3.99
N SER A 57 35.90 6.48 2.72
CA SER A 57 34.93 7.50 2.34
C SER A 57 33.52 7.06 2.72
N MET A 58 32.83 7.85 3.54
CA MET A 58 31.43 7.61 3.95
C MET A 58 30.51 7.45 2.73
N ALA A 59 30.83 8.10 1.61
CA ALA A 59 30.08 7.96 0.37
C ALA A 59 29.96 6.52 -0.10
N ILE A 60 30.99 5.68 0.06
CA ILE A 60 30.97 4.28 -0.40
C ILE A 60 29.96 3.48 0.41
N VAL A 61 29.97 3.64 1.74
CA VAL A 61 29.05 2.92 2.64
C VAL A 61 27.63 3.47 2.52
N ALA A 62 27.49 4.79 2.41
CA ALA A 62 26.19 5.45 2.25
C ALA A 62 25.53 5.06 0.92
N VAL A 63 26.25 5.13 -0.21
CA VAL A 63 25.74 4.69 -1.51
C VAL A 63 25.43 3.20 -1.49
N GLY A 64 26.32 2.37 -0.92
CA GLY A 64 26.10 0.93 -0.80
C GLY A 64 24.88 0.54 0.04
N THR A 65 24.49 1.38 1.01
CA THR A 65 23.31 1.13 1.87
C THR A 65 22.03 1.71 1.27
N ILE A 66 22.07 2.95 0.78
CA ILE A 66 20.89 3.68 0.30
C ILE A 66 20.44 3.15 -1.07
N PHE A 67 21.37 2.80 -1.96
CA PHE A 67 21.04 2.40 -3.33
C PHE A 67 20.18 1.11 -3.41
N PRO A 68 20.55 -0.01 -2.72
CA PRO A 68 19.68 -1.18 -2.66
C PRO A 68 18.31 -0.88 -2.03
N LEU A 69 18.28 0.01 -1.03
CA LEU A 69 17.05 0.39 -0.35
C LEU A 69 16.09 1.13 -1.28
N VAL A 70 16.59 2.10 -2.08
CA VAL A 70 15.78 2.82 -3.07
C VAL A 70 15.18 1.86 -4.11
N PHE A 71 15.96 0.88 -4.59
CA PHE A 71 15.41 -0.13 -5.50
C PHE A 71 14.35 -1.01 -4.85
N SER A 72 14.54 -1.38 -3.58
CA SER A 72 13.55 -2.15 -2.82
C SER A 72 12.24 -1.37 -2.64
N VAL A 73 12.35 -0.07 -2.35
CA VAL A 73 11.20 0.85 -2.29
C VAL A 73 10.48 0.91 -3.64
N GLN A 74 11.22 1.12 -4.74
CA GLN A 74 10.63 1.18 -6.08
C GLN A 74 9.92 -0.13 -6.48
N ALA A 75 10.51 -1.29 -6.15
CA ALA A 75 9.89 -2.58 -6.40
C ALA A 75 8.58 -2.77 -5.60
N SER A 76 8.56 -2.30 -4.35
CA SER A 76 7.37 -2.37 -3.48
C SER A 76 6.26 -1.43 -3.97
N PHE A 77 6.60 -0.19 -4.36
CA PHE A 77 5.67 0.72 -5.05
C PHE A 77 5.09 0.09 -6.34
N GLY A 78 5.94 -0.51 -7.17
CA GLY A 78 5.49 -1.18 -8.40
C GLY A 78 4.54 -2.34 -8.13
N ARG A 79 4.76 -3.11 -7.05
CA ARG A 79 3.86 -4.17 -6.59
C ARG A 79 2.51 -3.61 -6.19
N ARG A 80 2.49 -2.53 -5.40
CA ARG A 80 1.27 -1.83 -4.98
C ARG A 80 0.46 -1.32 -6.16
N GLU A 81 1.08 -0.62 -7.12
CA GLU A 81 0.39 -0.14 -8.32
C GLU A 81 -0.19 -1.29 -9.14
N LYS A 82 0.54 -2.40 -9.25
CA LYS A 82 0.03 -3.61 -9.92
C LYS A 82 -1.17 -4.22 -9.19
N ALA A 83 -1.17 -4.23 -7.85
CA ALA A 83 -2.30 -4.67 -7.05
C ALA A 83 -3.54 -3.80 -7.27
N LEU A 84 -3.37 -2.46 -7.26
CA LEU A 84 -4.45 -1.51 -7.51
C LEU A 84 -5.02 -1.64 -8.93
N SER A 85 -4.16 -1.80 -9.94
CA SER A 85 -4.58 -2.03 -11.32
C SER A 85 -5.40 -3.31 -11.45
N ALA A 86 -4.89 -4.43 -10.91
CA ALA A 86 -5.56 -5.72 -10.98
C ALA A 86 -6.91 -5.73 -10.22
N LEU A 87 -6.99 -5.07 -9.06
CA LEU A 87 -8.25 -4.89 -8.33
C LEU A 87 -9.23 -3.99 -9.08
N GLY A 88 -8.73 -2.97 -9.80
CA GLY A 88 -9.55 -2.12 -10.66
C GLY A 88 -10.20 -2.90 -11.80
N GLU A 89 -9.43 -3.76 -12.46
CA GLU A 89 -9.93 -4.67 -13.51
C GLU A 89 -10.94 -5.68 -12.97
N LEU A 90 -10.62 -6.35 -11.85
CA LEU A 90 -11.53 -7.29 -11.18
C LEU A 90 -12.87 -6.62 -10.86
N LYS A 91 -12.82 -5.43 -10.26
CA LYS A 91 -14.00 -4.63 -9.91
C LYS A 91 -14.81 -4.23 -11.16
N GLY A 92 -14.14 -3.78 -12.21
CA GLY A 92 -14.79 -3.37 -13.46
C GLY A 92 -15.51 -4.54 -14.16
N THR A 93 -14.88 -5.71 -14.18
CA THR A 93 -15.48 -6.92 -14.73
C THR A 93 -16.64 -7.43 -13.88
N LEU A 94 -16.50 -7.42 -12.54
CA LEU A 94 -17.57 -7.75 -11.61
C LEU A 94 -18.81 -6.86 -11.84
N PHE A 95 -18.59 -5.54 -11.96
CA PHE A 95 -19.66 -4.60 -12.27
C PHE A 95 -20.32 -4.87 -13.61
N THR A 96 -19.52 -5.18 -14.63
CA THR A 96 -20.02 -5.46 -15.97
C THR A 96 -20.95 -6.68 -15.95
N VAL A 97 -20.57 -7.75 -15.26
CA VAL A 97 -21.43 -8.94 -15.11
C VAL A 97 -22.72 -8.59 -14.37
N TYR A 98 -22.66 -7.84 -13.27
CA TYR A 98 -23.87 -7.40 -12.56
C TYR A 98 -24.81 -6.56 -13.46
N LEU A 99 -24.26 -5.63 -14.23
CA LEU A 99 -25.06 -4.84 -15.19
C LEU A 99 -25.71 -5.70 -16.27
N MET A 100 -25.10 -6.82 -16.68
CA MET A 100 -25.71 -7.73 -17.64
C MET A 100 -26.95 -8.39 -17.06
N PHE A 101 -26.90 -8.85 -15.80
CA PHE A 101 -28.08 -9.39 -15.11
C PHE A 101 -29.21 -8.36 -15.03
N LYS A 102 -28.88 -7.09 -14.78
CA LYS A 102 -29.87 -6.01 -14.68
C LYS A 102 -30.43 -5.55 -16.04
N CYS A 103 -29.59 -5.38 -17.05
CA CYS A 103 -29.97 -4.73 -18.31
C CYS A 103 -30.43 -5.72 -19.40
N TRP A 104 -30.02 -6.98 -19.32
CA TRP A 104 -30.37 -7.97 -20.34
C TRP A 104 -31.61 -8.79 -19.95
N ASP A 105 -32.14 -8.58 -18.73
CA ASP A 105 -33.37 -9.24 -18.30
C ASP A 105 -34.55 -8.77 -19.16
N LYS A 106 -35.23 -9.73 -19.79
CA LYS A 106 -36.46 -9.50 -20.58
C LYS A 106 -37.71 -9.93 -19.81
N GLY A 107 -37.56 -10.41 -18.57
CA GLY A 107 -38.65 -10.71 -17.64
C GLY A 107 -39.23 -9.45 -16.99
N GLU A 108 -39.75 -9.58 -15.77
CA GLU A 108 -40.11 -8.41 -14.96
C GLU A 108 -38.86 -7.60 -14.61
N GLU A 109 -38.88 -6.28 -14.83
CA GLU A 109 -37.73 -5.40 -14.58
C GLU A 109 -37.15 -5.60 -13.17
N GLY A 110 -35.93 -6.13 -13.08
CA GLY A 110 -35.17 -6.22 -11.84
C GLY A 110 -35.16 -7.59 -11.14
N SER A 111 -36.01 -8.54 -11.54
CA SER A 111 -36.11 -9.86 -10.88
C SER A 111 -34.79 -10.65 -10.91
N ALA A 112 -34.09 -10.69 -12.05
CA ALA A 112 -32.82 -11.41 -12.14
C ALA A 112 -31.67 -10.74 -11.36
N ALA A 113 -31.73 -9.41 -11.17
CA ALA A 113 -30.72 -8.69 -10.42
C ALA A 113 -30.83 -8.97 -8.91
N GLU A 114 -32.05 -8.98 -8.37
CA GLU A 114 -32.32 -9.31 -6.96
C GLU A 114 -31.93 -10.76 -6.62
N GLU A 115 -32.20 -11.72 -7.51
CA GLU A 115 -31.81 -13.13 -7.33
C GLU A 115 -30.30 -13.34 -7.19
N VAL A 116 -29.51 -12.46 -7.81
CA VAL A 116 -28.07 -12.61 -7.97
C VAL A 116 -27.29 -11.68 -7.04
N ASP A 117 -27.92 -10.64 -6.50
CA ASP A 117 -27.31 -9.68 -5.57
C ASP A 117 -26.66 -10.35 -4.37
N GLY A 118 -27.35 -11.30 -3.72
CA GLY A 118 -26.81 -12.05 -2.59
C GLY A 118 -25.54 -12.85 -2.94
N VAL A 119 -25.46 -13.37 -4.18
CA VAL A 119 -24.27 -14.10 -4.67
C VAL A 119 -23.11 -13.14 -4.89
N PHE A 120 -23.36 -11.95 -5.45
CA PHE A 120 -22.32 -10.93 -5.62
C PHE A 120 -21.82 -10.41 -4.28
N GLN A 121 -22.70 -10.09 -3.33
CA GLN A 121 -22.32 -9.61 -2.00
C GLN A 121 -21.45 -10.63 -1.26
N LYS A 122 -21.85 -11.91 -1.30
CA LYS A 122 -21.07 -13.02 -0.74
C LYS A 122 -19.71 -13.17 -1.43
N LEU A 123 -19.68 -13.19 -2.77
CA LEU A 123 -18.43 -13.31 -3.53
C LEU A 123 -17.47 -12.13 -3.24
N ILE A 124 -17.99 -10.91 -3.14
CA ILE A 124 -17.21 -9.73 -2.77
C ILE A 124 -16.65 -9.89 -1.35
N ALA A 125 -17.48 -10.30 -0.40
CA ALA A 125 -17.06 -10.51 0.98
C ALA A 125 -15.96 -11.58 1.07
N ASP A 126 -16.13 -12.70 0.38
CA ASP A 126 -15.13 -13.79 0.32
C ASP A 126 -13.83 -13.32 -0.34
N ILE A 127 -13.90 -12.48 -1.39
CA ILE A 127 -12.71 -11.89 -2.02
C ILE A 127 -12.01 -10.95 -1.03
N ILE A 128 -12.72 -10.05 -0.35
CA ILE A 128 -12.12 -9.14 0.65
C ILE A 128 -11.50 -9.93 1.79
N GLU A 129 -12.23 -10.90 2.34
CA GLU A 129 -11.78 -11.73 3.43
C GLU A 129 -10.55 -12.54 3.03
N TYR A 130 -10.56 -13.08 1.80
CA TYR A 130 -9.37 -13.69 1.21
C TYR A 130 -8.27 -12.65 1.25
N MET A 131 -8.38 -11.48 0.59
CA MET A 131 -7.29 -10.50 0.43
C MET A 131 -6.70 -9.97 1.74
N ARG A 132 -7.52 -9.73 2.77
CA ARG A 132 -7.06 -9.11 4.03
C ARG A 132 -6.40 -10.10 4.99
N ASN A 133 -6.88 -11.34 5.04
CA ASN A 133 -6.43 -12.28 6.06
C ASN A 133 -5.35 -13.21 5.56
N THR A 134 -4.23 -13.27 6.29
CA THR A 134 -3.11 -14.20 6.02
C THR A 134 -3.37 -15.62 6.54
N ASP A 135 -4.34 -15.78 7.44
CA ASP A 135 -4.74 -17.06 8.03
C ASP A 135 -5.79 -17.80 7.19
N GLY A 136 -5.65 -19.13 7.10
CA GLY A 136 -6.63 -19.99 6.41
C GLY A 136 -6.65 -19.82 4.89
N ARG A 137 -5.53 -19.42 4.26
CA ARG A 137 -5.46 -19.05 2.84
C ARG A 137 -6.04 -20.09 1.87
N SER A 138 -5.80 -21.38 2.10
CA SER A 138 -6.33 -22.43 1.23
C SER A 138 -7.85 -22.50 1.33
N GLU A 139 -8.39 -22.47 2.55
CA GLU A 139 -9.83 -22.56 2.82
C GLU A 139 -10.58 -21.36 2.25
N LYS A 140 -10.08 -20.14 2.50
CA LYS A 140 -10.67 -18.90 1.96
C LYS A 140 -10.57 -18.82 0.44
N GLY A 141 -9.47 -19.33 -0.13
CA GLY A 141 -9.34 -19.45 -1.59
C GLY A 141 -10.40 -20.37 -2.18
N HIS A 142 -10.68 -21.50 -1.53
CA HIS A 142 -11.77 -22.40 -1.94
C HIS A 142 -13.14 -21.74 -1.88
N ALA A 143 -13.43 -20.98 -0.82
CA ALA A 143 -14.70 -20.24 -0.69
C ALA A 143 -14.93 -19.28 -1.88
N VAL A 144 -13.89 -18.58 -2.34
CA VAL A 144 -13.99 -17.71 -3.53
C VAL A 144 -14.30 -18.52 -4.80
N TYR A 145 -13.68 -19.68 -5.00
CA TYR A 145 -14.00 -20.53 -6.14
C TYR A 145 -15.41 -21.14 -6.08
N ASP A 146 -15.90 -21.45 -4.88
CA ASP A 146 -17.29 -21.86 -4.68
C ASP A 146 -18.23 -20.72 -5.08
N GLY A 147 -17.90 -19.47 -4.73
CA GLY A 147 -18.62 -18.28 -5.17
C GLY A 147 -18.60 -18.09 -6.70
N PHE A 148 -17.46 -18.32 -7.37
CA PHE A 148 -17.41 -18.31 -8.84
C PHE A 148 -18.24 -19.43 -9.46
N THR A 149 -18.29 -20.60 -8.83
CA THR A 149 -19.11 -21.73 -9.28
C THR A 149 -20.60 -21.39 -9.16
N GLU A 150 -21.01 -20.82 -8.03
CA GLU A 150 -22.37 -20.34 -7.78
C GLU A 150 -22.78 -19.26 -8.80
N LEU A 151 -21.90 -18.30 -9.07
CA LEU A 151 -22.10 -17.29 -10.10
C LEU A 151 -22.23 -17.92 -11.50
N ALA A 152 -21.40 -18.90 -11.86
CA ALA A 152 -21.46 -19.58 -13.14
C ALA A 152 -22.80 -20.29 -13.35
N VAL A 153 -23.34 -20.94 -12.31
CA VAL A 153 -24.67 -21.57 -12.33
C VAL A 153 -25.75 -20.51 -12.57
N LYS A 154 -25.71 -19.39 -11.83
CA LYS A 154 -26.65 -18.27 -12.02
C LYS A 154 -26.59 -17.63 -13.39
N MET A 155 -25.39 -17.48 -13.95
CA MET A 155 -25.20 -17.01 -15.32
C MET A 155 -25.88 -17.94 -16.32
N HIS A 156 -25.73 -19.26 -16.13
CA HIS A 156 -26.40 -20.28 -16.97
C HIS A 156 -27.93 -20.24 -16.86
N GLU A 157 -28.48 -20.06 -15.66
CA GLU A 157 -29.92 -19.92 -15.42
C GLU A 157 -30.51 -18.64 -16.03
N PHE A 158 -29.73 -17.56 -16.09
CA PHE A 158 -30.17 -16.25 -16.62
C PHE A 158 -30.19 -16.17 -18.14
N ILE A 159 -29.35 -16.95 -18.83
CA ILE A 159 -29.22 -16.92 -20.31
C ILE A 159 -30.59 -17.02 -21.04
N PRO A 160 -31.48 -17.98 -20.72
CA PRO A 160 -32.82 -18.04 -21.31
C PRO A 160 -33.68 -16.81 -20.99
N LYS A 161 -33.60 -16.27 -19.77
CA LYS A 161 -34.32 -15.05 -19.35
C LYS A 161 -33.89 -13.82 -20.17
N ALA A 162 -32.63 -13.76 -20.58
CA ALA A 162 -32.11 -12.73 -21.47
C ALA A 162 -32.54 -12.90 -22.95
N GLY A 163 -33.31 -13.95 -23.25
CA GLY A 163 -33.76 -14.28 -24.60
C GLY A 163 -32.62 -14.80 -25.49
N TYR A 164 -31.58 -15.37 -24.89
CA TYR A 164 -30.58 -16.17 -25.58
C TYR A 164 -30.83 -17.64 -25.27
N SER A 165 -31.15 -18.45 -26.27
CA SER A 165 -31.58 -19.85 -26.05
C SER A 165 -30.77 -20.86 -26.82
N LYS A 166 -30.05 -20.42 -27.86
CA LYS A 166 -29.24 -21.31 -28.69
C LYS A 166 -27.75 -21.20 -28.35
N PRO A 167 -27.03 -22.34 -28.31
CA PRO A 167 -25.58 -22.31 -28.21
C PRO A 167 -24.98 -21.52 -29.38
N GLY A 168 -24.01 -20.64 -29.10
CA GLY A 168 -23.35 -19.81 -30.11
C GLY A 168 -23.97 -18.43 -30.37
N GLU A 169 -25.08 -18.08 -29.70
CA GLU A 169 -25.59 -16.71 -29.71
C GLU A 169 -24.60 -15.76 -29.02
N GLY A 170 -24.42 -14.55 -29.57
CA GLY A 170 -23.38 -13.62 -29.12
C GLY A 170 -23.46 -13.23 -27.64
N GLY A 171 -24.67 -13.20 -27.05
CA GLY A 171 -24.86 -12.91 -25.63
C GLY A 171 -24.31 -14.01 -24.71
N LEU A 172 -24.57 -15.28 -25.04
CA LEU A 172 -24.07 -16.45 -24.31
C LEU A 172 -22.53 -16.51 -24.30
N SER A 173 -21.93 -16.35 -25.48
CA SER A 173 -20.47 -16.35 -25.63
C SER A 173 -19.81 -15.21 -24.85
N ARG A 174 -20.43 -14.01 -24.83
CA ARG A 174 -19.92 -12.86 -24.10
C ARG A 174 -20.00 -13.03 -22.58
N MET A 175 -21.11 -13.55 -22.06
CA MET A 175 -21.26 -13.89 -20.63
C MET A 175 -20.13 -14.81 -20.15
N GLN A 176 -19.87 -15.90 -20.87
CA GLN A 176 -18.80 -16.83 -20.51
C GLN A 176 -17.41 -16.20 -20.61
N GLN A 177 -17.19 -15.29 -21.57
CA GLN A 177 -15.96 -14.52 -21.67
C GLN A 177 -15.74 -13.64 -20.43
N TYR A 178 -16.77 -12.92 -19.96
CA TYR A 178 -16.66 -12.11 -18.75
C TYR A 178 -16.43 -12.94 -17.49
N LEU A 179 -17.01 -14.14 -17.39
CA LEU A 179 -16.72 -15.05 -16.28
C LEU A 179 -15.24 -15.49 -16.28
N ARG A 180 -14.70 -15.86 -17.46
CA ARG A 180 -13.27 -16.17 -17.59
C ARG A 180 -12.41 -14.97 -17.21
N ASP A 181 -12.76 -13.78 -17.69
CA ASP A 181 -11.99 -12.57 -17.42
C ASP A 181 -12.04 -12.25 -15.92
N LEU A 182 -13.18 -12.40 -15.25
CA LEU A 182 -13.34 -12.24 -13.80
C LEU A 182 -12.40 -13.18 -13.02
N ILE A 183 -12.38 -14.46 -13.37
CA ILE A 183 -11.48 -15.45 -12.76
C ILE A 183 -10.02 -15.07 -13.04
N THR A 184 -9.69 -14.63 -14.27
CA THR A 184 -8.33 -14.24 -14.64
C THR A 184 -7.84 -13.01 -13.87
N HIS A 185 -8.70 -12.00 -13.68
CA HIS A 185 -8.36 -10.83 -12.87
C HIS A 185 -8.21 -11.22 -11.40
N PHE A 186 -9.05 -12.11 -10.88
CA PHE A 186 -8.88 -12.64 -9.53
C PHE A 186 -7.55 -13.37 -9.36
N GLU A 187 -7.17 -14.27 -10.28
CA GLU A 187 -5.86 -14.93 -10.27
C GLU A 187 -4.71 -13.93 -10.37
N SER A 188 -4.89 -12.83 -11.09
CA SER A 188 -3.87 -11.78 -11.21
C SER A 188 -3.66 -11.05 -9.88
N VAL A 189 -4.74 -10.73 -9.16
CA VAL A 189 -4.65 -10.15 -7.81
C VAL A 189 -4.03 -11.18 -6.84
N ARG A 190 -4.48 -12.44 -6.91
CA ARG A 190 -3.95 -13.54 -6.12
C ARG A 190 -2.45 -13.73 -6.33
N ALA A 191 -1.96 -13.66 -7.57
CA ALA A 191 -0.55 -13.79 -7.88
C ALA A 191 0.29 -12.69 -7.21
N VAL A 192 -0.19 -11.44 -7.22
CA VAL A 192 0.49 -10.30 -6.56
C VAL A 192 0.47 -10.43 -5.04
N ARG A 193 -0.60 -11.00 -4.50
CA ARG A 193 -0.76 -11.20 -3.07
C ARG A 193 0.07 -12.36 -2.53
N ASP A 194 -0.08 -13.55 -3.12
CA ASP A 194 0.58 -14.78 -2.68
C ASP A 194 2.09 -14.76 -2.98
N THR A 195 2.51 -14.08 -4.06
CA THR A 195 3.93 -13.94 -4.39
C THR A 195 4.51 -12.69 -3.74
N LYS A 196 5.34 -12.89 -2.71
CA LYS A 196 6.09 -11.80 -2.09
C LYS A 196 7.19 -11.27 -3.02
N THR A 197 7.65 -10.06 -2.74
CA THR A 197 8.91 -9.54 -3.30
C THR A 197 10.08 -10.48 -2.95
N PRO A 198 11.17 -10.47 -3.73
CA PRO A 198 12.31 -11.36 -3.46
C PRO A 198 12.93 -11.08 -2.09
N VAL A 199 12.69 -12.02 -1.15
CA VAL A 199 13.07 -11.95 0.26
C VAL A 199 14.57 -11.68 0.46
N GLY A 200 15.42 -12.15 -0.46
CA GLY A 200 16.87 -11.95 -0.37
C GLY A 200 17.29 -10.49 -0.37
N LEU A 201 16.65 -9.63 -1.17
CA LEU A 201 16.97 -8.20 -1.21
C LEU A 201 16.53 -7.50 0.08
N SER A 202 15.32 -7.81 0.56
CA SER A 202 14.80 -7.24 1.81
C SER A 202 15.66 -7.64 3.02
N LEU A 203 16.10 -8.90 3.10
CA LEU A 203 17.00 -9.37 4.16
C LEU A 203 18.38 -8.70 4.09
N PHE A 204 18.90 -8.50 2.87
CA PHE A 204 20.16 -7.81 2.66
C PHE A 204 20.09 -6.34 3.09
N CYS A 205 19.05 -5.62 2.66
CA CYS A 205 18.78 -4.25 3.10
C CYS A 205 18.62 -4.17 4.62
N PHE A 206 17.83 -5.07 5.22
CA PHE A 206 17.66 -5.13 6.67
C PHE A 206 19.01 -5.26 7.39
N ALA A 207 19.87 -6.21 6.99
CA ALA A 207 21.17 -6.38 7.61
C ALA A 207 22.07 -5.13 7.46
N LEU A 208 22.14 -4.54 6.26
CA LEU A 208 22.95 -3.35 6.01
C LEU A 208 22.51 -2.15 6.84
N ILE A 209 21.20 -1.91 6.94
CA ILE A 209 20.63 -0.77 7.67
C ILE A 209 20.93 -0.85 9.17
N HIS A 210 21.01 -2.08 9.71
CA HIS A 210 21.30 -2.28 11.14
C HIS A 210 22.79 -2.26 11.45
N ILE A 211 23.62 -2.74 10.54
CA ILE A 211 25.08 -2.82 10.73
C ILE A 211 25.76 -1.50 10.40
N SER A 212 25.31 -0.77 9.37
CA SER A 212 26.01 0.41 8.85
C SER A 212 26.17 1.56 9.85
N PRO A 213 25.20 1.90 10.72
CA PRO A 213 25.37 3.01 11.66
C PRO A 213 26.46 2.73 12.72
N ILE A 214 26.59 1.45 13.12
CA ILE A 214 27.58 0.99 14.08
C ILE A 214 28.96 0.94 13.42
N LEU A 215 29.04 0.42 12.20
CA LEU A 215 30.30 0.33 11.44
C LEU A 215 30.86 1.72 11.11
N LEU A 216 30.00 2.72 10.91
CA LEU A 216 30.39 4.11 10.65
C LEU A 216 30.68 4.93 11.91
N ALA A 217 30.52 4.37 13.12
CA ALA A 217 30.78 5.07 14.38
C ALA A 217 32.19 5.70 14.49
N PRO A 218 33.28 5.04 14.07
CA PRO A 218 34.61 5.65 14.09
C PRO A 218 34.73 6.86 13.15
N TYR A 219 34.05 6.80 12.00
CA TYR A 219 34.03 7.90 11.03
C TYR A 219 33.31 9.13 11.60
N TRP A 220 32.17 8.94 12.29
CA TRP A 220 31.45 10.04 12.93
C TRP A 220 32.30 10.78 13.96
N ASN A 221 33.10 10.05 14.73
CA ASN A 221 34.02 10.64 15.72
C ASN A 221 35.13 11.47 15.04
N HIS A 222 35.71 10.97 13.94
CA HIS A 222 36.81 11.64 13.24
C HIS A 222 36.35 12.79 12.31
N PHE A 223 35.04 12.98 12.13
CA PHE A 223 34.48 14.05 11.30
C PHE A 223 34.97 15.45 11.74
N CYS A 224 35.14 15.67 13.04
CA CYS A 224 35.49 16.98 13.59
C CYS A 224 36.96 17.32 13.49
N SER A 225 37.87 16.34 13.58
CA SER A 225 39.31 16.57 13.43
C SER A 225 39.67 17.03 12.02
N LYS A 226 38.93 16.58 11.00
CA LYS A 226 39.11 17.05 9.60
C LYS A 226 38.60 18.49 9.40
N GLN A 227 37.56 18.91 10.13
CA GLN A 227 36.95 20.23 9.97
C GLN A 227 37.73 21.35 10.67
N SER A 228 38.42 21.06 11.78
CA SER A 228 39.21 22.05 12.54
C SER A 228 40.65 22.25 12.05
N GLY A 229 41.01 21.79 10.85
CA GLY A 229 42.32 22.07 10.25
C GLY A 229 43.53 21.46 10.97
N GLY A 230 43.33 20.43 11.81
CA GLY A 230 44.41 19.72 12.50
C GLY A 230 45.06 20.50 13.66
N THR A 231 44.58 21.71 13.95
CA THR A 231 45.00 22.51 15.10
C THR A 231 43.84 22.57 16.08
N ASP A 232 43.81 21.64 17.02
CA ASP A 232 43.44 21.84 18.43
C ASP A 232 43.15 20.47 19.06
N GLU A 233 43.67 20.28 20.28
CA GLU A 233 43.51 19.15 21.17
C GLU A 233 42.10 18.56 21.09
N LEU A 234 41.94 17.26 20.81
CA LEU A 234 40.64 16.56 20.89
C LEU A 234 39.94 16.89 22.23
N PRO A 235 38.78 17.59 22.28
CA PRO A 235 38.01 17.69 23.52
C PRO A 235 36.60 17.10 23.32
N PRO A 236 35.96 16.40 24.29
CA PRO A 236 36.40 15.82 25.56
C PRO A 236 36.31 14.26 25.50
N THR A 237 36.37 13.59 26.66
CA THR A 237 36.10 12.16 26.94
C THR A 237 34.80 11.57 26.34
N PHE A 238 33.99 12.41 25.69
CA PHE A 238 32.66 12.11 25.17
C PHE A 238 32.52 12.35 23.65
N GLY A 239 33.58 12.73 22.93
CA GLY A 239 33.55 12.91 21.47
C GLY A 239 32.89 14.20 20.99
N CYS A 240 32.74 14.35 19.67
CA CYS A 240 32.30 15.59 19.04
C CYS A 240 30.79 15.66 18.76
N VAL A 241 30.16 16.81 19.07
CA VAL A 241 28.71 17.04 18.91
C VAL A 241 28.23 16.90 17.46
N SER A 242 28.98 17.42 16.47
CA SER A 242 28.57 17.30 15.06
C SER A 242 28.65 15.86 14.54
N GLY A 243 29.54 15.03 15.08
CA GLY A 243 29.59 13.60 14.78
C GLY A 243 28.30 12.88 15.19
N TYR A 244 27.81 13.14 16.41
CA TYR A 244 26.52 12.61 16.88
C TYR A 244 25.36 13.13 16.02
N PHE A 245 25.35 14.42 15.68
CA PHE A 245 24.30 14.99 14.83
C PHE A 245 24.22 14.28 13.47
N VAL A 246 25.35 14.10 12.78
CA VAL A 246 25.39 13.43 11.47
C VAL A 246 24.99 11.96 11.60
N GLY A 247 25.45 11.25 12.64
CA GLY A 247 25.09 9.85 12.88
C GLY A 247 23.58 9.68 13.14
N ILE A 248 22.99 10.53 13.98
CA ILE A 248 21.54 10.53 14.25
C ILE A 248 20.76 10.79 12.96
N PHE A 249 21.18 11.77 12.17
CA PHE A 249 20.49 12.12 10.92
C PHE A 249 20.60 11.00 9.87
N TYR A 250 21.75 10.34 9.78
CA TYR A 250 21.92 9.16 8.92
C TYR A 250 20.97 8.02 9.31
N VAL A 251 20.90 7.69 10.61
CA VAL A 251 19.97 6.67 11.14
C VAL A 251 18.52 7.04 10.84
N LEU A 252 18.15 8.31 11.04
CA LEU A 252 16.82 8.81 10.73
C LEU A 252 16.46 8.58 9.26
N ILE A 253 17.33 8.98 8.32
CA ILE A 253 17.07 8.80 6.89
C ILE A 253 16.88 7.33 6.54
N VAL A 254 17.84 6.49 6.92
CA VAL A 254 17.88 5.09 6.48
C VAL A 254 16.74 4.28 7.08
N LEU A 255 16.42 4.48 8.37
CA LEU A 255 15.31 3.77 9.01
C LEU A 255 13.94 4.27 8.55
N THR A 256 13.80 5.58 8.28
CA THR A 256 12.54 6.09 7.73
C THR A 256 12.28 5.50 6.35
N LEU A 257 13.30 5.42 5.49
CA LEU A 257 13.20 4.78 4.18
C LEU A 257 12.91 3.28 4.29
N HIS A 258 13.51 2.58 5.27
CA HIS A 258 13.20 1.18 5.53
C HIS A 258 11.75 0.97 5.95
N ARG A 259 11.21 1.86 6.79
CA ARG A 259 9.82 1.81 7.21
C ARG A 259 8.88 2.01 6.02
N VAL A 260 9.14 3.00 5.17
CA VAL A 260 8.38 3.20 3.91
C VAL A 260 8.39 1.94 3.06
N GLN A 261 9.56 1.30 2.90
CA GLN A 261 9.69 0.04 2.16
C GLN A 261 8.85 -1.09 2.78
N SER A 262 8.82 -1.19 4.11
CA SER A 262 8.07 -2.22 4.83
C SER A 262 6.56 -2.02 4.73
N GLU A 263 6.07 -0.78 4.84
CA GLU A 263 4.64 -0.48 4.72
C GLU A 263 4.14 -0.68 3.27
N LEU A 264 4.97 -0.39 2.27
CA LEU A 264 4.61 -0.64 0.86
C LEU A 264 4.73 -2.11 0.45
N GLU A 265 5.30 -2.97 1.30
CA GLU A 265 5.53 -4.35 0.93
C GLU A 265 4.20 -5.10 0.80
N ASP A 266 3.29 -4.98 1.75
CA ASP A 266 1.97 -5.62 1.72
C ASP A 266 0.84 -4.58 1.60
N PRO A 267 0.28 -4.33 0.41
CA PRO A 267 -0.74 -3.31 0.23
C PRO A 267 -2.15 -3.73 0.70
N PHE A 268 -2.32 -4.98 1.16
CA PHE A 268 -3.63 -5.59 1.40
C PHE A 268 -4.04 -5.68 2.88
N ASP A 269 -3.12 -5.52 3.83
CA ASP A 269 -3.39 -5.63 5.27
C ASP A 269 -4.26 -4.46 5.79
N GLY A 270 -4.08 -3.26 5.24
CA GLY A 270 -4.91 -2.09 5.52
C GLY A 270 -4.52 -1.34 6.79
N ASP A 271 -3.30 -1.59 7.29
CA ASP A 271 -2.73 -0.93 8.47
C ASP A 271 -1.85 0.28 8.09
N GLY A 272 -1.25 0.25 6.90
CA GLY A 272 -0.42 1.29 6.32
C GLY A 272 -1.23 2.47 5.77
N MET A 273 -0.60 3.66 5.78
CA MET A 273 -1.25 4.88 5.27
C MET A 273 -1.52 4.83 3.76
N ASP A 274 -0.70 4.08 3.03
CA ASP A 274 -0.74 3.96 1.57
C ASP A 274 -1.47 2.70 1.08
N ASP A 275 -2.07 1.92 1.97
CA ASP A 275 -2.73 0.68 1.60
C ASP A 275 -4.01 0.86 0.80
N ILE A 276 -4.50 -0.25 0.28
CA ILE A 276 -5.80 -0.30 -0.38
C ILE A 276 -6.88 0.07 0.63
N LYS A 277 -7.56 1.19 0.37
CA LYS A 277 -8.71 1.64 1.17
C LYS A 277 -9.91 0.74 0.92
N TRP A 278 -9.99 -0.35 1.68
CA TRP A 278 -11.06 -1.34 1.58
C TRP A 278 -12.44 -0.75 1.78
N ASP A 279 -12.62 0.24 2.66
CA ASP A 279 -13.90 0.93 2.86
C ASP A 279 -14.38 1.66 1.61
N CYS A 280 -13.45 2.29 0.88
CA CYS A 280 -13.78 2.93 -0.39
C CYS A 280 -14.08 1.89 -1.47
N TRP A 281 -13.37 0.77 -1.46
CA TRP A 281 -13.55 -0.31 -2.41
C TRP A 281 -14.90 -1.02 -2.21
N SER A 282 -15.26 -1.35 -0.95
CA SER A 282 -16.54 -1.94 -0.56
C SER A 282 -17.70 -0.98 -0.79
N ALA A 283 -17.61 0.28 -0.35
CA ALA A 283 -18.69 1.25 -0.54
C ALA A 283 -18.96 1.53 -2.03
N GLN A 284 -17.95 1.42 -2.89
CA GLN A 284 -18.15 1.50 -4.34
C GLN A 284 -18.83 0.26 -4.89
N LEU A 285 -18.55 -0.94 -4.36
CA LEU A 285 -19.22 -2.19 -4.73
C LEU A 285 -20.68 -2.23 -4.25
N ASP A 286 -20.96 -1.72 -3.06
CA ASP A 286 -22.33 -1.55 -2.55
C ASP A 286 -23.14 -0.59 -3.43
N GLN A 287 -22.49 0.41 -4.03
CA GLN A 287 -23.11 1.28 -5.03
C GLN A 287 -23.36 0.55 -6.35
N LEU A 288 -22.61 -0.50 -6.67
CA LEU A 288 -22.87 -1.33 -7.85
C LEU A 288 -24.15 -2.14 -7.64
N ALA A 289 -24.30 -2.79 -6.48
CA ALA A 289 -25.53 -3.47 -6.07
C ALA A 289 -26.71 -2.48 -6.06
N ASN A 290 -26.53 -1.32 -5.41
CA ASN A 290 -27.55 -0.29 -5.23
C ASN A 290 -27.61 0.77 -6.35
N TYR A 291 -27.23 0.44 -7.58
CA TYR A 291 -27.44 1.33 -8.75
C TYR A 291 -28.96 1.51 -9.08
N GLY A 292 -29.85 1.32 -8.10
CA GLY A 292 -31.30 1.14 -8.24
C GLY A 292 -32.19 1.95 -7.28
N GLU A 293 -31.87 2.16 -6.00
CA GLU A 293 -32.83 2.80 -5.06
C GLU A 293 -32.45 4.24 -4.66
N ASP A 294 -31.26 4.48 -4.11
CA ASP A 294 -30.82 5.82 -3.66
C ASP A 294 -30.06 6.64 -4.73
N GLY A 295 -29.66 5.99 -5.82
CA GLY A 295 -28.94 6.63 -6.92
C GLY A 295 -29.68 7.84 -7.53
N PRO A 296 -31.00 7.76 -7.78
CA PRO A 296 -31.80 8.91 -8.23
C PRO A 296 -31.75 10.09 -7.25
N ALA A 297 -31.95 9.85 -5.95
CA ALA A 297 -31.93 10.89 -4.93
C ALA A 297 -30.55 11.58 -4.81
N LYS A 298 -29.45 10.81 -4.85
CA LYS A 298 -28.08 11.36 -4.84
C LYS A 298 -27.77 12.16 -6.12
N ARG A 299 -28.25 11.72 -7.28
CA ARG A 299 -28.13 12.46 -8.56
C ARG A 299 -28.95 13.75 -8.55
N GLU A 300 -30.15 13.72 -7.99
CA GLU A 300 -30.97 14.92 -7.79
C GLU A 300 -30.34 15.90 -6.82
N ALA A 301 -29.80 15.44 -5.70
CA ALA A 301 -29.10 16.28 -4.74
C ALA A 301 -27.85 16.94 -5.35
N ARG A 302 -27.09 16.19 -6.17
CA ARG A 302 -25.97 16.74 -6.95
C ARG A 302 -26.45 17.81 -7.91
N ASN A 303 -27.50 17.53 -8.69
CA ASN A 303 -28.04 18.48 -9.65
C ASN A 303 -28.52 19.76 -8.93
N LYS A 304 -29.21 19.65 -7.79
CA LYS A 304 -29.62 20.79 -6.96
C LYS A 304 -28.43 21.63 -6.47
N ARG A 305 -27.31 21.02 -6.06
CA ARG A 305 -26.08 21.75 -5.69
C ARG A 305 -25.44 22.46 -6.88
N SER A 306 -25.40 21.83 -8.05
CA SER A 306 -24.88 22.45 -9.27
C SER A 306 -25.69 23.68 -9.70
N TYR A 307 -27.01 23.67 -9.52
CA TYR A 307 -27.87 24.84 -9.79
C TYR A 307 -27.72 25.98 -8.75
N GLN A 308 -27.18 25.72 -7.57
CA GLN A 308 -26.94 26.75 -6.54
C GLN A 308 -25.56 27.42 -6.68
N LEU A 309 -24.66 26.83 -7.46
CA LEU A 309 -23.28 27.29 -7.67
C LEU A 309 -23.07 28.01 -9.02
N GLY A 310 -24.07 28.00 -9.91
CA GLY A 310 -24.10 28.76 -11.17
C GLY A 310 -25.07 29.94 -11.08
#